data_AF-A0A956W2Y8-F1
#
_entry.id   AF-A0A956W2Y8-F1
#
_cell.length_a   1.000
_cell.length_b   1.000
_cell.length_c   1.000
_cell.angle_alpha   90.00
_cell.angle_beta   90.00
_cell.angle_gamma   90.00
#
_symmetry.space_group_name_H-M   'P 1'
#
loop_
_entity.id
_entity.type
_entity.pdbx_description
1 polymer ?
#
loop_
_entity_poly.entity_id
_entity_poly.type
_entity_poly.pdbx_seq_one_letter_code
_entity_poly.pdbx_strand_id
1 'polypeptide(L)'
;ENDGIFRNEMATLLKAADEKPFMALWPGRPIGNPEKLREMLVFLRQEPVAGAGHFLQLEQPAVTIALLRAFLDDVERDPRVNVPS
;
A
#
# COMPACT_ATOMS: atom_id res chain seq x y z
N GLU A 1 20.58 -3.96 -22.65
CA GLU A 1 21.12 -2.78 -21.95
C GLU A 1 20.10 -2.08 -21.01
N ASN A 2 18.78 -2.19 -21.21
CA ASN A 2 17.78 -1.54 -20.33
C ASN A 2 17.60 -2.13 -18.93
N ASP A 3 17.99 -3.39 -18.69
CA ASP A 3 17.70 -4.08 -17.42
C ASP A 3 18.48 -3.51 -16.22
N GLY A 4 19.66 -2.91 -16.46
CA GLY A 4 20.49 -2.33 -15.41
C GLY A 4 19.98 -0.98 -14.90
N ILE A 5 19.48 -0.13 -15.81
CA ILE A 5 18.91 1.18 -15.48
C ILE A 5 17.62 1.00 -14.68
N PHE A 6 16.73 0.11 -15.14
CA PHE A 6 15.48 -0.21 -14.45
C PHE A 6 15.67 -0.70 -13.01
N ARG A 7 16.71 -1.50 -12.75
CA ARG A 7 16.98 -2.03 -11.40
C ARG A 7 17.49 -0.97 -10.42
N ASN A 8 18.39 -0.09 -10.87
CA ASN A 8 18.91 0.99 -10.03
C ASN A 8 17.84 2.06 -9.76
N GLU A 9 16.99 2.36 -10.73
CA GLU A 9 15.85 3.26 -10.55
C GLU A 9 14.79 2.66 -9.62
N MET A 10 14.52 1.35 -9.72
CA MET A 10 13.53 0.69 -8.86
C MET A 10 13.83 0.85 -7.38
N ALA A 11 15.07 0.64 -6.94
CA ALA A 11 15.44 0.82 -5.53
C ALA A 11 15.23 2.27 -5.05
N THR A 12 15.48 3.24 -5.93
CA THR A 12 15.27 4.66 -5.64
C THR A 12 13.79 5.00 -5.57
N LEU A 13 12.98 4.45 -6.48
CA LEU A 13 11.54 4.61 -6.50
C LEU A 13 10.86 3.98 -5.28
N LEU A 14 11.34 2.82 -4.82
CA LEU A 14 10.84 2.18 -3.60
C LEU A 14 11.15 3.03 -2.36
N LYS A 15 12.36 3.59 -2.26
CA LYS A 15 12.71 4.53 -1.17
C LYS A 15 11.84 5.80 -1.20
N ALA A 16 11.69 6.40 -2.38
CA ALA A 16 10.84 7.58 -2.55
C ALA A 16 9.36 7.27 -2.25
N ALA A 17 8.94 6.03 -2.50
CA ALA A 17 7.63 5.58 -2.08
C ALA A 17 7.55 5.53 -0.54
N ASP A 18 8.52 4.91 0.14
CA ASP A 18 8.49 4.77 1.60
C ASP A 18 8.52 6.09 2.39
N GLU A 19 8.93 7.20 1.77
CA GLU A 19 8.81 8.55 2.34
C GLU A 19 7.35 8.99 2.54
N LYS A 20 6.38 8.33 1.91
CA LYS A 20 4.96 8.61 2.06
C LYS A 20 4.23 7.45 2.75
N PRO A 21 3.22 7.75 3.57
CA PRO A 21 2.39 6.70 4.11
C PRO A 21 1.56 6.04 3.01
N PHE A 22 1.66 4.72 2.90
CA PHE A 22 0.92 3.94 1.91
C PHE A 22 0.02 2.88 2.53
N MET A 23 -1.02 2.55 1.78
CA MET A 23 -1.92 1.45 2.03
C MET A 23 -1.95 0.52 0.82
N ALA A 24 -2.01 -0.79 1.06
CA ALA A 24 -2.31 -1.79 0.04
C ALA A 24 -3.59 -2.55 0.40
N LEU A 25 -4.49 -2.66 -0.57
CA LEU A 25 -5.69 -3.50 -0.51
C LEU A 25 -5.63 -4.52 -1.63
N TRP A 26 -6.06 -5.76 -1.35
CA TRP A 26 -6.18 -6.79 -2.37
C TRP A 26 -7.38 -7.69 -2.13
N PRO A 27 -7.95 -8.31 -3.18
CA PRO A 27 -9.00 -9.31 -3.02
C PRO A 27 -8.55 -10.50 -2.19
N GLY A 28 -9.51 -11.26 -1.65
CA GLY A 28 -9.22 -12.50 -0.90
C GLY A 28 -8.34 -13.51 -1.66
N ARG A 29 -8.27 -13.41 -2.99
CA ARG A 29 -7.28 -14.08 -3.85
C ARG A 29 -6.54 -13.05 -4.71
N PRO A 30 -5.36 -12.58 -4.29
CA PRO A 30 -4.59 -11.60 -5.06
C PRO A 30 -4.01 -12.21 -6.34
N ILE A 31 -3.90 -11.40 -7.40
CA ILE A 31 -3.21 -11.79 -8.65
C ILE A 31 -1.68 -11.72 -8.48
N GLY A 32 -1.20 -10.85 -7.58
CA GLY A 32 0.22 -10.69 -7.24
C GLY A 32 0.61 -11.40 -5.95
N ASN A 33 1.82 -11.09 -5.45
CA ASN A 33 2.33 -11.58 -4.16
C ASN A 33 2.41 -10.44 -3.14
N PRO A 34 1.42 -10.28 -2.25
CA PRO A 34 1.45 -9.26 -1.20
C PRO A 34 2.63 -9.42 -0.22
N GLU A 35 3.12 -10.63 0.03
CA GLU A 35 4.27 -10.84 0.93
C GLU A 35 5.54 -10.21 0.35
N LYS A 36 5.76 -10.35 -0.96
CA LYS A 36 6.88 -9.68 -1.62
C LYS A 36 6.74 -8.15 -1.52
N LEU A 37 5.52 -7.62 -1.59
CA LEU A 37 5.27 -6.20 -1.46
C LEU A 37 5.60 -5.71 -0.03
N ARG A 38 5.29 -6.51 1.00
CA ARG A 38 5.66 -6.25 2.41
C ARG A 38 7.16 -6.22 2.65
N GLU A 39 7.92 -7.06 1.96
CA GLU A 39 9.38 -7.09 2.10
C GLU A 39 10.06 -5.85 1.51
N MET A 40 9.41 -5.16 0.57
CA MET A 40 10.02 -4.08 -0.20
C MET A 40 9.63 -2.67 0.26
N LEU A 41 8.53 -2.53 1.02
CA LEU A 41 7.91 -1.24 1.32
C LEU A 41 7.31 -1.19 2.73
N VAL A 42 7.32 0.00 3.34
CA VAL A 42 6.82 0.28 4.70
C VAL A 42 5.42 0.88 4.63
N PHE A 43 4.44 0.03 4.34
CA PHE A 43 3.02 0.42 4.39
C PHE A 43 2.54 0.64 5.83
N LEU A 44 1.66 1.63 6.00
CA LEU A 44 0.91 1.79 7.24
C LEU A 44 -0.17 0.72 7.39
N ARG A 45 -0.81 0.32 6.28
CA ARG A 45 -1.93 -0.64 6.30
C ARG A 45 -1.92 -1.54 5.09
N GLN A 46 -2.15 -2.83 5.33
CA GLN A 46 -2.12 -3.85 4.29
C GLN A 46 -3.16 -4.92 4.59
N GLU A 47 -4.25 -4.96 3.81
CA GLU A 47 -5.41 -5.75 4.18
C GLU A 47 -5.96 -6.55 2.98
N PRO A 48 -6.20 -7.87 3.16
CA PRO A 48 -7.06 -8.61 2.25
C PRO A 48 -8.52 -8.20 2.48
N VAL A 49 -9.27 -8.01 1.40
CA VAL A 49 -10.72 -7.83 1.44
C VAL A 49 -11.37 -9.18 1.15
N ALA A 50 -11.69 -9.91 2.23
CA ALA A 50 -12.33 -11.22 2.13
C ALA A 50 -13.69 -11.11 1.40
N GLY A 51 -13.98 -12.07 0.53
CA GLY A 51 -15.21 -12.06 -0.26
C GLY A 51 -15.26 -11.02 -1.39
N ALA A 52 -14.16 -10.30 -1.66
CA ALA A 52 -14.00 -9.47 -2.84
C ALA A 52 -13.10 -10.10 -3.90
N GLY A 53 -13.45 -9.86 -5.16
CA GLY A 53 -12.64 -9.97 -6.36
C GLY A 53 -11.92 -8.66 -6.69
N HIS A 54 -11.46 -8.54 -7.93
CA HIS A 54 -10.57 -7.45 -8.34
C HIS A 54 -11.16 -6.05 -8.09
N PHE A 55 -12.49 -5.90 -8.18
CA PHE A 55 -13.18 -4.63 -8.00
C PHE A 55 -13.72 -4.48 -6.57
N LEU A 56 -12.83 -4.64 -5.57
CA LEU A 56 -13.18 -4.62 -4.14
C LEU A 56 -13.98 -3.38 -3.68
N GLN A 57 -13.80 -2.24 -4.35
CA GLN A 57 -14.54 -1.01 -4.07
C GLN A 57 -16.03 -1.12 -4.41
N LEU A 58 -16.38 -1.90 -5.44
CA LEU A 58 -17.75 -2.13 -5.88
C LEU A 58 -18.37 -3.32 -5.14
N GLU A 59 -17.56 -4.35 -4.87
CA GLU A 59 -18.02 -5.60 -4.29
C GLU A 59 -18.17 -5.54 -2.76
N GLN A 60 -17.25 -4.83 -2.10
CA GLN A 60 -17.21 -4.66 -0.64
C GLN A 60 -17.04 -3.17 -0.28
N PRO A 61 -17.98 -2.29 -0.68
CA PRO A 61 -17.84 -0.84 -0.50
C PRO A 61 -17.75 -0.44 0.97
N ALA A 62 -18.57 -1.03 1.84
CA ALA A 62 -18.58 -0.71 3.27
C ALA A 62 -17.24 -1.07 3.95
N VAL A 63 -16.70 -2.25 3.65
CA VAL A 63 -15.40 -2.70 4.18
C VAL A 63 -14.29 -1.81 3.64
N THR A 64 -14.30 -1.53 2.33
CA THR A 64 -13.27 -0.70 1.71
C THR A 64 -13.27 0.72 2.28
N ILE A 65 -14.45 1.33 2.47
CA ILE A 65 -14.58 2.65 3.09
C ILE A 65 -14.08 2.63 4.54
N ALA A 66 -14.41 1.60 5.32
CA ALA A 66 -13.94 1.47 6.69
C ALA A 66 -12.40 1.39 6.75
N LEU A 67 -11.79 0.60 5.87
CA LEU A 67 -10.34 0.46 5.77
C LEU A 67 -9.65 1.76 5.32
N LEU A 68 -10.25 2.51 4.38
CA LEU A 68 -9.75 3.81 3.96
C LEU A 68 -9.82 4.85 5.08
N ARG A 69 -10.90 4.87 5.88
CA ARG A 69 -11.01 5.76 7.04
C ARG A 69 -9.95 5.44 8.09
N ALA A 70 -9.79 4.16 8.43
CA ALA A 70 -8.75 3.71 9.35
C ALA A 70 -7.35 4.10 8.87
N PHE A 71 -7.09 4.01 7.56
CA PHE A 71 -5.82 4.47 6.99
C PHE A 71 -5.62 5.98 7.17
N LEU A 72 -6.64 6.82 7.01
CA LEU A 72 -6.51 8.25 7.28
C LEU A 72 -6.18 8.52 8.75
N ASP A 73 -6.83 7.81 9.68
CA ASP A 73 -6.51 7.90 11.12
C ASP A 73 -5.05 7.48 11.42
N ASP A 74 -4.56 6.44 10.71
CA ASP A 74 -3.17 5.99 10.82
C ASP A 74 -2.19 7.04 10.27
N VAL A 75 -2.52 7.67 9.13
CA VAL A 75 -1.74 8.74 8.48
C VAL A 75 -1.62 9.95 9.39
N GLU A 76 -2.69 10.37 10.07
CA GLU A 76 -2.69 11.49 11.01
C GLU A 76 -1.71 11.31 12.17
N ARG A 77 -1.18 10.12 12.39
CA ARG A 77 -0.21 9.80 13.45
C ARG A 77 1.17 9.45 12.89
N ASP A 78 1.33 9.36 11.57
CA ASP A 78 2.59 8.96 10.95
C ASP A 78 3.61 10.11 10.99
N PRO A 79 4.82 9.90 11.55
CA PRO A 79 5.86 10.94 11.64
C PRO A 79 6.37 11.41 10.27
N ARG A 80 6.15 10.65 9.19
CA ARG A 80 6.52 11.04 7.82
C ARG A 80 5.71 12.24 7.31
N VAL A 81 4.50 12.45 7.84
CA VAL A 81 3.67 13.61 7.49
C VAL A 81 3.60 14.65 8.61
N ASN A 82 3.82 14.24 9.85
CA ASN A 82 3.85 15.13 11.01
C ASN A 82 5.28 15.41 11.47
N VAL A 83 5.99 16.23 10.70
CA VAL A 83 7.24 16.84 11.19
C VAL A 83 6.85 18.05 12.04
N PRO A 84 7.24 18.13 13.33
CA PRO A 84 7.08 19.36 14.08
C PRO A 84 7.92 20.45 13.40
N SER A 85 7.25 21.45 12.86
CA SER A 85 7.86 22.69 12.35
C SER A 85 8.53 23.50 13.45
#